data_AF-A0AAD4LYX5-F1
#
_entry.id   AF-A0AAD4LYX5-F1
#
_cell.length_a   1.000
_cell.length_b   1.000
_cell.length_c   1.000
_cell.angle_alpha   90.00
_cell.angle_beta   90.00
_cell.angle_gamma   90.00
#
_symmetry.space_group_name_H-M   'P 1'
#
loop_
_entity.id
_entity.type
_entity.pdbx_description
1 polymer ?
#
loop_
_entity_poly.entity_id
_entity_poly.type
_entity_poly.pdbx_seq_one_letter_code
_entity_poly.pdbx_strand_id
1 'polypeptide(L)' 'NVRKLVHLGIDALLISAFLAGVRRTTGLTPALALVPNKDIRQLLRSYLEFGEYAFDFAVVIFGRSSSFERRR' A
#
# COMPACT_ATOMS: atom_id res chain seq x y z
N ASN A 1 5.63 22.98 7.66
CA ASN A 1 4.76 22.62 8.81
C ASN A 1 4.60 21.11 8.91
N VAL A 2 5.10 20.53 10.01
CA VAL A 2 5.14 19.08 10.28
C VAL A 2 3.80 18.37 10.05
N ARG A 3 2.68 19.00 10.44
CA ARG A 3 1.33 18.45 10.22
C ARG A 3 1.03 18.06 8.77
N LYS A 4 1.42 18.91 7.80
CA LYS A 4 1.18 18.63 6.38
C LYS A 4 1.98 17.41 5.91
N LEU A 5 3.21 17.27 6.39
CA LEU A 5 4.06 16.12 6.06
C LEU A 5 3.50 14.82 6.63
N VAL A 6 2.98 14.85 7.87
CA VAL A 6 2.34 13.69 8.49
C VAL A 6 1.12 13.25 7.70
N HIS A 7 0.22 14.18 7.33
CA HIS A 7 -0.94 13.83 6.50
C HIS A 7 -0.53 13.22 5.16
N LEU A 8 0.42 13.85 4.45
CA LEU A 8 0.90 13.31 3.17
C LEU A 8 1.53 11.91 3.31
N GLY A 9 2.26 11.66 4.40
CA GLY A 9 2.82 10.35 4.69
C GLY A 9 1.76 9.29 4.96
N ILE A 10 0.73 9.64 5.74
CA ILE A 10 -0.41 8.75 6.01
C ILE A 10 -1.18 8.49 4.71
N ASP A 11 -1.46 9.53 3.92
CA ASP A 11 -2.19 9.39 2.65
C ASP A 11 -1.43 8.48 1.67
N ALA A 12 -0.11 8.65 1.57
CA ALA A 12 0.74 7.79 0.76
C ALA A 12 0.70 6.32 1.27
N LEU A 13 0.82 6.11 2.57
CA LEU A 13 0.70 4.77 3.15
C LEU A 13 -0.65 4.12 2.81
N LEU A 14 -1.75 4.84 3.01
CA LEU A 14 -3.10 4.33 2.74
C LEU A 14 -3.30 4.02 1.25
N ILE A 15 -2.85 4.89 0.35
CA ILE A 15 -2.93 4.65 -1.10
C ILE A 15 -2.12 3.41 -1.47
N SER A 16 -0.90 3.26 -0.95
CA SER A 16 -0.07 2.09 -1.25
C SER A 16 -0.73 0.77 -0.78
N ALA A 17 -1.28 0.75 0.44
CA ALA A 17 -1.97 -0.43 0.98
C ALA A 17 -3.27 -0.75 0.23
N PHE A 18 -4.02 0.26 -0.19
CA PHE A 18 -5.19 0.09 -1.04
C PHE A 18 -4.83 -0.57 -2.38
N LEU A 19 -3.77 -0.09 -3.04
CA LEU A 19 -3.30 -0.66 -4.30
C LEU A 19 -2.81 -2.12 -4.15
N ALA A 20 -2.20 -2.46 -3.01
CA ALA A 20 -1.88 -3.85 -2.68
C ALA A 20 -3.16 -4.72 -2.63
N GLY A 21 -4.22 -4.22 -1.97
CA GLY A 21 -5.52 -4.89 -1.95
C GLY A 21 -6.13 -5.08 -3.35
N VAL A 22 -6.09 -4.06 -4.20
CA VAL A 22 -6.54 -4.14 -5.61
C VAL A 22 -5.76 -5.22 -6.37
N ARG A 23 -4.42 -5.24 -6.26
CA ARG A 23 -3.59 -6.26 -6.91
C ARG A 23 -3.91 -7.66 -6.44
N ARG A 24 -4.06 -7.88 -5.13
CA ARG A 24 -4.34 -9.22 -4.57
C ARG A 24 -5.70 -9.78 -4.98
N THR A 25 -6.68 -8.91 -5.18
CA THR A 25 -8.07 -9.31 -5.50
C THR A 25 -8.37 -9.36 -6.99
N THR A 26 -7.65 -8.59 -7.81
CA THR A 26 -7.94 -8.46 -9.26
C THR A 26 -6.75 -8.75 -10.18
N GLY A 27 -5.53 -8.77 -9.65
CA GLY A 27 -4.29 -8.83 -10.45
C GLY A 27 -3.84 -7.50 -11.06
N LEU A 28 -4.63 -6.42 -10.94
CA LEU A 28 -4.29 -5.11 -11.49
C LEU A 28 -3.20 -4.40 -10.70
N THR A 29 -2.29 -3.72 -11.39
CA THR A 29 -1.20 -2.94 -10.78
C THR A 29 -0.88 -1.71 -11.64
N PRO A 30 -0.36 -0.60 -11.08
CA PRO A 30 0.08 0.54 -11.88
C PRO A 30 1.08 0.12 -12.97
N ALA A 31 0.89 0.62 -14.19
CA ALA A 31 1.71 0.29 -15.34
C ALA A 31 3.09 0.99 -15.28
N LEU A 32 3.95 0.53 -14.37
CA LEU A 32 5.28 1.13 -14.15
C LEU A 32 6.18 1.11 -15.38
N ALA A 33 5.90 0.25 -16.36
CA ALA A 33 6.59 0.26 -17.66
C ALA A 33 6.42 1.59 -18.42
N LEU A 34 5.34 2.35 -18.16
CA LEU A 34 5.10 3.65 -18.76
C LEU A 34 5.92 4.79 -18.13
N VAL A 35 6.61 4.53 -17.02
CA VAL A 35 7.45 5.52 -16.34
C VAL A 35 8.85 5.51 -16.98
N PRO A 36 9.26 6.55 -17.73
CA PRO A 36 10.49 6.49 -18.52
C PRO A 36 11.75 6.47 -17.63
N ASN A 37 11.78 7.34 -16.61
CA ASN A 37 12.91 7.47 -15.71
C ASN A 37 13.03 6.24 -14.80
N LYS A 38 14.19 5.58 -14.85
CA LYS A 38 14.47 4.34 -14.11
C LYS A 38 14.41 4.52 -12.59
N ASP A 39 14.92 5.63 -12.07
CA ASP A 39 15.01 5.88 -10.63
C ASP A 39 13.62 6.18 -10.05
N ILE A 40 12.82 6.99 -10.76
CA ILE A 40 11.41 7.22 -10.40
C ILE A 40 10.63 5.92 -10.44
N ARG A 41 10.84 5.10 -11.48
CA ARG A 41 10.20 3.79 -11.59
C ARG A 41 10.60 2.88 -10.42
N GLN A 42 11.85 2.89 -9.98
CA GLN A 42 12.31 2.12 -8.83
C GLN A 42 11.68 2.64 -7.53
N LEU A 43 11.61 3.95 -7.35
CA LEU A 43 10.94 4.55 -6.19
C LEU A 43 9.47 4.14 -6.12
N LEU A 44 8.76 4.15 -7.25
CA LEU A 44 7.37 3.70 -7.34
C LEU A 44 7.24 2.20 -7.03
N ARG A 45 8.20 1.36 -7.46
CA ARG A 45 8.22 -0.06 -7.07
C ARG A 45 8.31 -0.21 -5.56
N SER A 46 9.27 0.44 -4.93
CA SER A 46 9.46 0.37 -3.47
C SER A 46 8.25 0.93 -2.71
N TYR A 47 7.61 1.99 -3.23
CA TYR A 47 6.38 2.53 -2.67
C TYR A 47 5.21 1.52 -2.72
N LEU A 48 5.04 0.81 -3.84
CA LEU A 48 4.01 -0.24 -3.97
C LEU A 48 4.32 -1.47 -3.09
N GLU A 49 5.59 -1.88 -3.01
CA GLU A 49 6.05 -2.94 -2.11
C GLU A 49 5.79 -2.60 -0.64
N PHE A 50 6.00 -1.35 -0.25
CA PHE A 50 5.66 -0.87 1.08
C PHE A 50 4.17 -1.03 1.39
N GLY A 51 3.30 -0.79 0.40
CA GLY A 51 1.87 -1.03 0.50
C GLY A 51 1.50 -2.50 0.78
N GLU A 52 2.20 -3.45 0.16
CA GLU A 52 2.02 -4.88 0.43
C GLU A 52 2.36 -5.22 1.88
N TYR A 53 3.51 -4.73 2.38
CA TYR A 53 3.89 -4.93 3.79
C TYR A 53 2.90 -4.28 4.76
N ALA A 54 2.45 -3.06 4.47
CA ALA A 54 1.46 -2.37 5.29
C ALA A 54 0.13 -3.12 5.33
N PHE A 55 -0.32 -3.64 4.18
CA PHE A 55 -1.54 -4.44 4.09
C PHE A 55 -1.42 -5.74 4.89
N ASP A 56 -0.30 -6.46 4.76
CA ASP A 56 -0.04 -7.68 5.54
C ASP A 56 -0.02 -7.41 7.04
N PHE A 57 0.65 -6.33 7.45
CA PHE A 57 0.67 -5.92 8.84
C PHE A 57 -0.73 -5.61 9.36
N ALA A 58 -1.55 -4.89 8.58
CA ALA A 58 -2.94 -4.60 8.94
C ALA A 58 -3.75 -5.89 9.12
N VAL A 59 -3.65 -6.84 8.18
CA VAL A 59 -4.33 -8.15 8.29
C VAL A 59 -3.89 -8.92 9.54
N VAL A 60 -2.61 -8.87 9.88
CA VAL A 60 -2.07 -9.51 11.09
C VAL A 60 -2.65 -8.87 12.36
N ILE A 61 -2.71 -7.54 12.42
CA ILE A 61 -3.30 -6.81 13.56
C ILE A 61 -4.80 -7.09 13.66
N PHE A 62 -5.54 -6.99 12.55
CA PHE A 62 -6.98 -7.24 12.52
C PHE A 62 -7.31 -8.68 12.90
N GLY A 63 -6.56 -9.65 12.38
CA GLY A 63 -6.76 -11.07 12.69
C GLY A 63 -6.47 -11.46 14.15
N ARG A 64 -5.83 -10.58 14.94
CA ARG A 64 -5.62 -10.74 16.38
C ARG A 64 -6.60 -9.92 17.22
N SER A 65 -7.34 -9.00 16.60
CA SER A 65 -8.32 -8.15 17.28
C SER A 65 -9.66 -8.88 17.41
N SER A 66 -10.30 -8.75 18.58
CA SER A 66 -11.67 -9.22 18.79
C SER A 66 -12.73 -8.39 18.03
N SER A 67 -12.33 -7.22 17.49
CA SER A 67 -13.22 -6.37 16.69
C SER A 67 -13.39 -6.84 15.25
N PHE A 68 -12.61 -7.83 14.80
CA PHE A 68 -12.68 -8.37 13.45
C PHE A 68 -12.90 -9.88 13.49
N GLU A 69 -13.62 -10.39 12.49
CA GLU A 69 -13.87 -11.82 12.31
C GLU A 69 -13.47 -12.26 10.89
N ARG A 70 -13.11 -13.53 10.73
CA ARG A 70 -12.90 -14.12 9.40
C ARG A 70 -14.21 -14.75 8.95
N ARG A 71 -14.86 -14.12 7.97
CA ARG A 71 -15.96 -14.73 7.20
C ARG A 71 -15.34 -15.34 5.94
N ARG A 72 -15.35 -16.67 5.83
CA ARG A 72 -15.08 -17.40 4.59
C ARG A 72 -16.34 -18.15 4.21
#